data_AF-A0A7J0BPI6-F1
#
_entry.id   AF-A0A7J0BPI6-F1
#
_cell.length_a   1.000
_cell.length_b   1.000
_cell.length_c   1.000
_cell.angle_alpha   90.00
_cell.angle_beta   90.00
_cell.angle_gamma   90.00
#
_symmetry.space_group_name_H-M   'P 1'
#
loop_
_entity.id
_entity.type
_entity.pdbx_description
1 polymer ?
#
loop_
_entity_poly.entity_id
_entity_poly.type
_entity_poly.pdbx_seq_one_letter_code
_entity_poly.pdbx_strand_id
1 'polypeptide(L)'
;MPHTSSSNYLRIMLTACCIFWMLDASLCAAEDTSILWENRNGKRQVDYLSWDAYPDDPFIKAVRQLPLVEPTTGMSMVWVPGGCYQMGDAKPGKQNDAPAHKVCVDGFWLGQFEVTQAEWQSVMGNNPSHFVNPKNPVENVSWNDTQRFIAKLNGKSGGKYRLPTEAEWEFAARAGATTTYWWGDDLGQNNANCLGCGSSWDGKSPAPAGSFSPNAYGLYDLAGNVWEWTHDTYTADAYARHAKRNPVCTEQSNRRVYRGGSWYNGPDSVRTSKREANRPEKHYRNVGFRLARSQ
;
A
#
# COMPACT_ATOMS: atom_id res chain seq x y z
N MET A 1 -13.61 36.42 16.14
CA MET A 1 -14.65 35.57 16.79
C MET A 1 -15.43 34.90 15.68
N PRO A 2 -15.33 33.59 15.47
CA PRO A 2 -16.06 32.91 14.42
C PRO A 2 -17.49 32.65 14.90
N HIS A 3 -18.46 33.24 14.21
CA HIS A 3 -19.87 32.92 14.42
C HIS A 3 -20.17 31.57 13.76
N THR A 4 -20.50 30.60 14.60
CA THR A 4 -21.22 29.39 14.24
C THR A 4 -22.61 29.77 13.72
N SER A 5 -22.92 29.39 12.48
CA SER A 5 -24.31 29.28 12.03
C SER A 5 -24.48 27.96 11.28
N SER A 6 -24.64 26.92 12.08
CA SER A 6 -25.12 25.60 11.72
C SER A 6 -26.63 25.67 11.49
N SER A 7 -27.05 26.14 10.31
CA SER A 7 -28.39 25.93 9.75
C SER A 7 -28.40 26.50 8.33
N ASN A 8 -28.82 25.72 7.34
CA ASN A 8 -29.04 26.07 5.91
C ASN A 8 -28.24 25.26 4.86
N TYR A 9 -27.81 24.03 5.18
CA TYR A 9 -27.45 23.04 4.15
C TYR A 9 -28.58 21.99 4.02
N LEU A 10 -29.73 22.40 3.49
CA LEU A 10 -30.84 21.49 3.21
C LEU A 10 -31.34 21.71 1.79
N ARG A 11 -30.61 21.12 0.83
CA ARG A 11 -31.08 20.56 -0.45
C ARG A 11 -29.85 20.11 -1.24
N ILE A 12 -29.26 19.00 -0.80
CA ILE A 12 -28.29 18.26 -1.60
C ILE A 12 -29.11 17.46 -2.62
N MET A 13 -29.26 17.99 -3.84
CA MET A 13 -29.69 17.17 -4.97
C MET A 13 -28.49 16.30 -5.37
N LEU A 14 -28.50 15.06 -4.87
CA LEU A 14 -27.69 13.94 -5.32
C LEU A 14 -27.82 13.80 -6.84
N THR A 15 -26.86 14.37 -7.58
CA THR A 15 -26.75 14.15 -9.03
C THR A 15 -25.30 13.88 -9.40
N ALA A 16 -24.79 12.77 -8.91
CA ALA A 16 -23.69 12.03 -9.52
C ALA A 16 -23.78 10.56 -9.05
N CYS A 17 -24.08 9.66 -9.98
CA CYS A 17 -24.11 8.19 -9.88
C CYS A 17 -25.16 7.43 -9.04
N CYS A 18 -25.90 8.03 -8.09
CA CYS A 18 -26.78 7.21 -7.22
C CYS A 18 -28.23 6.92 -7.71
N ILE A 19 -28.60 7.21 -8.97
CA ILE A 19 -29.98 6.95 -9.47
C ILE A 19 -30.05 5.84 -10.55
N PHE A 20 -28.92 5.21 -10.92
CA PHE A 20 -28.93 3.96 -11.70
C PHE A 20 -28.47 2.79 -10.83
N TRP A 21 -29.41 2.28 -10.04
CA TRP A 21 -29.62 0.87 -9.69
C TRP A 21 -28.43 0.01 -9.20
N MET A 22 -28.57 -0.42 -7.94
CA MET A 22 -28.26 -1.71 -7.27
C MET A 22 -27.87 -2.99 -8.06
N LEU A 23 -27.36 -2.95 -9.28
CA LEU A 23 -27.03 -4.17 -10.06
C LEU A 23 -25.63 -4.24 -10.68
N ASP A 24 -24.76 -3.25 -10.48
CA ASP A 24 -23.36 -3.42 -10.89
C ASP A 24 -22.41 -2.62 -9.99
N ALA A 25 -21.65 -3.33 -9.14
CA ALA A 25 -20.64 -2.73 -8.26
C ALA A 25 -19.39 -2.24 -9.03
N SER A 26 -19.36 -2.43 -10.35
CA SER A 26 -18.18 -2.18 -11.20
C SER A 26 -18.03 -0.74 -11.70
N LEU A 27 -18.97 0.18 -11.41
CA LEU A 27 -18.98 1.54 -11.95
C LEU A 27 -18.65 2.66 -10.94
N CYS A 28 -18.46 2.35 -9.66
CA CYS A 28 -18.00 3.33 -8.65
C CYS A 28 -16.47 3.49 -8.65
N ALA A 29 -15.89 3.80 -9.81
CA ALA A 29 -14.54 4.31 -9.92
C ALA A 29 -14.59 5.71 -10.54
N ALA A 30 -15.39 6.61 -9.97
CA ALA A 30 -15.39 8.01 -10.36
C ALA A 30 -14.28 8.72 -9.57
N GLU A 31 -13.11 8.92 -10.19
CA GLU A 31 -12.00 9.70 -9.63
C GLU A 31 -12.35 11.20 -9.45
N ASP A 32 -13.50 11.66 -9.95
CA ASP A 32 -13.99 13.02 -9.77
C ASP A 32 -15.52 13.03 -9.63
N THR A 33 -16.05 13.13 -8.40
CA THR A 33 -17.45 13.53 -8.23
C THR A 33 -17.53 15.04 -8.32
N SER A 34 -17.98 15.55 -9.46
CA SER A 34 -18.36 16.95 -9.59
C SER A 34 -19.64 17.20 -8.80
N ILE A 35 -19.63 18.13 -7.84
CA ILE A 35 -20.88 18.63 -7.26
C ILE A 35 -21.31 19.85 -8.05
N LEU A 36 -22.49 19.75 -8.66
CA LEU A 36 -23.19 20.88 -9.24
C LEU A 36 -23.94 21.60 -8.12
N TRP A 37 -23.63 22.87 -7.90
CA TRP A 37 -24.44 23.73 -7.04
C TRP A 37 -24.72 25.07 -7.72
N GLU A 38 -25.87 25.65 -7.38
CA GLU A 38 -26.34 26.92 -7.95
C GLU A 38 -26.23 27.98 -6.86
N ASN A 39 -25.45 29.02 -7.11
CA ASN A 39 -25.26 30.09 -6.14
C ASN A 39 -26.51 30.98 -6.04
N ARG A 40 -26.58 31.87 -5.03
CA ARG A 40 -27.73 32.77 -4.79
C ARG A 40 -28.07 33.68 -5.97
N ASN A 41 -27.17 33.79 -6.96
CA ASN A 41 -27.36 34.58 -8.17
C ASN A 41 -27.76 33.73 -9.38
N GLY A 42 -28.14 32.45 -9.18
CA GLY A 42 -28.58 31.56 -10.26
C GLY A 42 -27.46 31.10 -11.20
N LYS A 43 -26.18 31.27 -10.81
CA LYS A 43 -25.07 30.68 -11.57
C LYS A 43 -24.79 29.27 -11.08
N ARG A 44 -24.90 28.31 -11.98
CA ARG A 44 -24.41 26.94 -11.78
C ARG A 44 -22.88 26.96 -11.81
N GLN A 45 -22.27 26.49 -10.73
CA GLN A 45 -20.84 26.22 -10.67
C GLN A 45 -20.62 24.71 -10.59
N VAL A 46 -19.58 24.27 -11.30
CA VAL A 46 -19.05 22.92 -11.19
C VAL A 46 -17.81 23.04 -10.33
N ASP A 47 -17.88 22.57 -9.09
CA ASP A 47 -16.67 22.39 -8.28
C ASP A 47 -16.28 20.91 -8.36
N TYR A 48 -15.04 20.69 -8.83
CA TYR A 48 -14.40 19.39 -8.71
C TYR A 48 -14.00 19.22 -7.26
N LEU A 49 -14.76 18.41 -6.51
CA LEU A 49 -14.38 18.07 -5.15
C LEU A 49 -13.20 17.10 -5.22
N SER A 50 -12.00 17.65 -5.06
CA SER A 50 -10.88 16.83 -4.60
C SER A 50 -11.24 16.29 -3.22
N TRP A 51 -11.32 14.96 -3.11
CA TRP A 51 -11.61 14.24 -1.87
C TRP A 51 -10.65 14.60 -0.72
N ASP A 52 -9.47 15.15 -1.06
CA ASP A 52 -8.46 15.64 -0.12
C ASP A 52 -8.81 16.99 0.52
N ALA A 53 -9.72 17.76 -0.05
CA ALA A 53 -10.12 19.05 0.51
C ALA A 53 -10.99 18.89 1.78
N TYR A 54 -11.62 17.73 1.97
CA TYR A 54 -12.56 17.46 3.07
C TYR A 54 -12.32 16.09 3.73
N PRO A 55 -11.12 15.83 4.27
CA PRO A 55 -10.77 14.51 4.82
C PRO A 55 -11.62 14.12 6.03
N ASP A 56 -12.21 15.11 6.71
CA ASP A 56 -13.05 14.90 7.89
C ASP A 56 -14.54 14.71 7.59
N ASP A 57 -14.95 14.88 6.34
CA ASP A 57 -16.35 14.73 5.95
C ASP A 57 -16.85 13.29 6.20
N PRO A 58 -18.01 13.11 6.84
CA PRO A 58 -18.54 11.78 7.18
C PRO A 58 -18.73 10.85 5.99
N PHE A 59 -19.10 11.37 4.82
CA PHE A 59 -19.27 10.59 3.60
C PHE A 59 -17.91 10.14 3.05
N ILE A 60 -16.93 11.04 3.01
CA ILE A 60 -15.54 10.71 2.61
C ILE A 60 -14.97 9.62 3.53
N LYS A 61 -15.20 9.74 4.84
CA LYS A 61 -14.82 8.72 5.84
C LYS A 61 -15.52 7.39 5.60
N ALA A 62 -16.82 7.39 5.33
CA ALA A 62 -17.59 6.18 5.07
C ALA A 62 -17.14 5.47 3.78
N VAL A 63 -16.91 6.20 2.69
CA VAL A 63 -16.41 5.64 1.42
C VAL A 63 -15.02 5.03 1.60
N ARG A 64 -14.12 5.69 2.35
CA ARG A 64 -12.77 5.17 2.65
C ARG A 64 -12.76 3.94 3.56
N GLN A 65 -13.88 3.60 4.18
CA GLN A 65 -14.05 2.34 4.93
C GLN A 65 -14.52 1.18 4.06
N LEU A 66 -14.96 1.44 2.82
CA LEU A 66 -15.33 0.39 1.88
C LEU A 66 -14.06 -0.19 1.24
N PRO A 67 -13.93 -1.54 1.16
CA PRO A 67 -12.82 -2.15 0.45
C PRO A 67 -12.93 -1.81 -1.04
N LEU A 68 -11.88 -1.17 -1.57
CA LEU A 68 -11.76 -0.96 -3.01
C LEU A 68 -11.34 -2.28 -3.64
N VAL A 69 -12.17 -2.86 -4.49
CA VAL A 69 -11.87 -4.10 -5.21
C VAL A 69 -11.42 -3.78 -6.63
N GLU A 70 -10.26 -4.28 -7.03
CA GLU A 70 -9.78 -4.17 -8.41
C GLU A 70 -10.62 -5.09 -9.32
N PRO A 71 -11.26 -4.56 -10.37
CA PRO A 71 -12.27 -5.31 -11.13
C PRO A 71 -11.73 -6.47 -11.98
N THR A 72 -10.44 -6.49 -12.32
CA THR A 72 -9.84 -7.53 -13.18
C THR A 72 -9.48 -8.78 -12.40
N THR A 73 -8.93 -8.62 -11.20
CA THR A 73 -8.35 -9.70 -10.40
C THR A 73 -9.13 -9.97 -9.12
N GLY A 74 -9.98 -9.04 -8.68
CA GLY A 74 -10.65 -9.10 -7.38
C GLY A 74 -9.77 -8.68 -6.20
N MET A 75 -8.57 -8.12 -6.45
CA MET A 75 -7.66 -7.66 -5.39
C MET A 75 -8.35 -6.63 -4.49
N SER A 76 -8.27 -6.85 -3.17
CA SER A 76 -8.76 -5.92 -2.15
C SER A 76 -7.69 -4.87 -1.83
N MET A 77 -8.10 -3.60 -1.81
CA MET A 77 -7.27 -2.45 -1.47
C MET A 77 -7.84 -1.77 -0.22
N VAL A 78 -6.95 -1.35 0.66
CA VAL A 78 -7.22 -0.72 1.95
C VAL A 78 -6.80 0.75 1.88
N TRP A 79 -7.65 1.65 2.37
CA TRP A 79 -7.31 3.06 2.49
C TRP A 79 -6.34 3.28 3.65
N VAL A 80 -5.19 3.87 3.35
CA VAL A 80 -4.19 4.28 4.34
C VAL A 80 -4.32 5.80 4.55
N PRO A 81 -4.78 6.26 5.72
CA PRO A 81 -4.91 7.69 5.98
C PRO A 81 -3.51 8.32 6.06
N GLY A 82 -3.22 9.22 5.13
CA GLY A 82 -1.96 9.96 5.11
C GLY A 82 -1.67 10.66 6.45
N GLY A 83 -0.39 10.86 6.73
CA GLY A 83 0.05 11.40 8.01
C GLY A 83 1.56 11.48 8.08
N CYS A 84 2.08 11.92 9.23
CA CYS A 84 3.51 11.99 9.48
C CYS A 84 3.96 10.95 10.51
N TYR A 85 5.14 10.38 10.31
CA TYR A 85 5.74 9.38 11.18
C TYR A 85 7.27 9.52 11.22
N GLN A 86 7.90 8.77 12.12
CA GLN A 86 9.36 8.62 12.14
C GLN A 86 9.74 7.40 11.28
N MET A 87 10.32 7.68 10.12
CA MET A 87 10.83 6.67 9.19
C MET A 87 12.23 6.25 9.59
N GLY A 88 12.50 4.94 9.55
CA GLY A 88 13.78 4.35 9.92
C GLY A 88 13.89 3.88 11.36
N ASP A 89 15.07 3.40 11.72
CA ASP A 89 15.41 2.94 13.05
C ASP A 89 16.07 4.06 13.87
N ALA A 90 15.60 4.23 15.11
CA ALA A 90 16.17 5.19 16.06
C ALA A 90 17.39 4.62 16.80
N LYS A 91 17.63 3.31 16.71
CA LYS A 91 18.79 2.67 17.34
C LYS A 91 20.09 3.15 16.68
N PRO A 92 21.09 3.57 17.46
CA PRO A 92 22.38 3.99 16.93
C PRO A 92 23.10 2.81 16.25
N GLY A 93 23.59 3.02 15.01
CA GLY A 93 24.37 2.03 14.27
C GLY A 93 24.59 2.42 12.80
N LYS A 94 25.50 1.73 12.11
CA LYS A 94 25.72 1.86 10.66
C LYS A 94 24.73 0.99 9.86
N GLN A 95 23.47 1.00 10.25
CA GLN A 95 22.44 0.28 9.52
C GLN A 95 21.89 1.17 8.40
N ASN A 96 21.50 0.57 7.28
CA ASN A 96 21.05 1.32 6.11
C ASN A 96 19.65 1.93 6.29
N ASP A 97 18.94 1.58 7.36
CA ASP A 97 17.65 2.10 7.83
C ASP A 97 17.77 3.23 8.87
N ALA A 98 18.98 3.80 9.04
CA ALA A 98 19.24 4.99 9.85
C ALA A 98 19.63 6.20 8.95
N PRO A 99 19.47 7.45 9.41
CA PRO A 99 18.88 7.86 10.68
C PRO A 99 17.34 7.84 10.65
N ALA A 100 16.73 7.67 11.83
CA ALA A 100 15.31 7.99 12.01
C ALA A 100 15.05 9.46 11.68
N HIS A 101 14.04 9.74 10.86
CA HIS A 101 13.69 11.08 10.42
C HIS A 101 12.19 11.22 10.16
N LYS A 102 11.67 12.44 10.31
CA LYS A 102 10.24 12.71 10.13
C LYS A 102 9.88 12.76 8.65
N VAL A 103 8.93 11.93 8.25
CA VAL A 103 8.35 11.88 6.91
C VAL A 103 6.84 12.02 7.01
N CYS A 104 6.22 12.71 6.04
CA CYS A 104 4.78 12.76 5.85
C CYS A 104 4.41 12.12 4.52
N VAL A 105 3.38 11.30 4.49
CA VAL A 105 2.81 10.71 3.28
C VAL A 105 1.36 11.16 3.12
N ASP A 106 0.92 11.36 1.88
CA ASP A 106 -0.48 11.63 1.58
C ASP A 106 -1.33 10.36 1.72
N GLY A 107 -2.65 10.48 1.62
CA GLY A 107 -3.54 9.31 1.66
C GLY A 107 -3.48 8.53 0.34
N PHE A 108 -3.41 7.21 0.45
CA PHE A 108 -3.33 6.30 -0.70
C PHE A 108 -4.05 4.99 -0.41
N TRP A 109 -4.33 4.24 -1.47
CA TRP A 109 -4.80 2.86 -1.36
C TRP A 109 -3.60 1.91 -1.43
N LEU A 110 -3.57 0.90 -0.57
CA LEU A 110 -2.56 -0.16 -0.58
C LEU A 110 -3.25 -1.53 -0.61
N GLY A 111 -2.70 -2.47 -1.37
CA GLY A 111 -3.17 -3.85 -1.44
C GLY A 111 -3.21 -4.44 -0.04
N GLN A 112 -4.37 -5.02 0.31
CA GLN A 112 -4.59 -5.66 1.60
C GLN A 112 -3.56 -6.75 1.87
N PHE A 113 -3.17 -7.45 0.80
CA PHE A 113 -2.20 -8.52 0.76
C PHE A 113 -1.12 -8.24 -0.30
N GLU A 114 -0.07 -9.05 -0.35
CA GLU A 114 0.77 -9.17 -1.54
C GLU A 114 -0.05 -9.68 -2.73
N VAL A 115 0.40 -9.36 -3.95
CA VAL A 115 -0.22 -9.91 -5.16
C VAL A 115 -0.04 -11.42 -5.16
N THR A 116 -1.14 -12.16 -5.23
CA THR A 116 -1.15 -13.62 -5.21
C THR A 116 -0.80 -14.21 -6.58
N GLN A 117 -0.45 -15.49 -6.59
CA GLN A 117 -0.19 -16.23 -7.83
C GLN A 117 -1.41 -16.27 -8.75
N ALA A 118 -2.63 -16.39 -8.20
CA ALA A 118 -3.86 -16.36 -8.98
C ALA A 118 -4.08 -15.00 -9.67
N GLU A 119 -3.87 -13.90 -8.95
CA GLU A 119 -4.01 -12.54 -9.47
C GLU A 119 -2.91 -12.22 -10.50
N TRP A 120 -1.68 -12.69 -10.27
CA TRP A 120 -0.62 -12.63 -11.27
C TRP A 120 -1.03 -13.35 -12.55
N GLN A 121 -1.49 -14.60 -12.43
CA GLN A 121 -1.81 -15.44 -13.56
C GLN A 121 -2.99 -14.91 -14.39
N SER A 122 -3.99 -14.28 -13.77
CA SER A 122 -5.13 -13.70 -14.50
C SER A 122 -4.72 -12.51 -15.38
N VAL A 123 -3.68 -11.76 -15.00
CA VAL A 123 -3.17 -10.60 -15.76
C VAL A 123 -2.10 -11.02 -16.77
N MET A 124 -1.18 -11.90 -16.36
CA MET A 124 0.03 -12.20 -17.12
C MET A 124 -0.09 -13.45 -17.99
N GLY A 125 -1.02 -14.36 -17.67
CA GLY A 125 -1.22 -15.62 -18.38
C GLY A 125 -0.20 -16.71 -18.07
N ASN A 126 0.66 -16.50 -17.06
CA ASN A 126 1.65 -17.47 -16.60
C ASN A 126 1.80 -17.40 -15.06
N ASN A 127 2.59 -18.30 -14.47
CA ASN A 127 2.96 -18.24 -13.05
C ASN A 127 4.45 -18.57 -12.89
N PRO A 128 5.30 -17.60 -12.53
CA PRO A 128 6.75 -17.80 -12.39
C PRO A 128 7.17 -18.36 -11.02
N SER A 129 6.24 -18.47 -10.07
CA SER A 129 6.52 -18.89 -8.69
C SER A 129 7.18 -20.25 -8.60
N HIS A 130 8.15 -20.37 -7.70
CA HIS A 130 8.75 -21.64 -7.31
C HIS A 130 7.81 -22.47 -6.42
N PHE A 131 7.12 -21.82 -5.47
CA PHE A 131 6.22 -22.49 -4.53
C PHE A 131 4.77 -22.39 -5.01
N VAL A 132 4.36 -23.32 -5.85
CA VAL A 132 3.06 -23.24 -6.55
C VAL A 132 1.88 -23.44 -5.59
N ASN A 133 1.16 -22.35 -5.34
CA ASN A 133 -0.14 -22.35 -4.65
C ASN A 133 -0.88 -21.04 -5.05
N PRO A 134 -2.08 -21.12 -5.63
CA PRO A 134 -2.81 -19.93 -6.10
C PRO A 134 -3.01 -18.84 -5.05
N LYS A 135 -3.09 -19.20 -3.76
CA LYS A 135 -3.29 -18.26 -2.65
C LYS A 135 -2.00 -17.70 -2.06
N ASN A 136 -0.84 -18.25 -2.43
CA ASN A 136 0.44 -17.72 -1.99
C ASN A 136 0.75 -16.43 -2.75
N PRO A 137 1.58 -15.54 -2.18
CA PRO A 137 2.14 -14.43 -2.94
C PRO A 137 2.86 -14.95 -4.19
N VAL A 138 2.77 -14.20 -5.28
CA VAL A 138 3.65 -14.40 -6.42
C VAL A 138 5.07 -14.06 -5.98
N GLU A 139 5.99 -14.96 -6.26
CA GLU A 139 7.42 -14.77 -6.01
C GLU A 139 8.20 -15.19 -7.25
N ASN A 140 9.53 -15.09 -7.18
CA ASN A 140 10.38 -15.29 -8.35
C ASN A 140 10.08 -14.30 -9.48
N VAL A 141 9.69 -13.08 -9.09
CA VAL A 141 9.44 -11.94 -9.99
C VAL A 141 10.45 -10.82 -9.74
N SER A 142 10.95 -10.23 -10.82
CA SER A 142 11.84 -9.07 -10.74
C SER A 142 11.05 -7.77 -10.65
N TRP A 143 11.69 -6.68 -10.23
CA TRP A 143 11.06 -5.35 -10.26
C TRP A 143 10.55 -5.00 -11.66
N ASN A 144 11.32 -5.37 -12.70
CA ASN A 144 10.94 -5.19 -14.10
C ASN A 144 9.70 -6.02 -14.49
N ASP A 145 9.57 -7.26 -13.99
CA ASP A 145 8.37 -8.08 -14.18
C ASP A 145 7.15 -7.42 -13.53
N THR A 146 7.31 -6.92 -12.31
CA THR A 146 6.26 -6.20 -11.58
C THR A 146 5.78 -4.96 -12.33
N GLN A 147 6.68 -4.16 -12.92
CA GLN A 147 6.26 -3.02 -13.75
C GLN A 147 5.45 -3.46 -14.98
N ARG A 148 5.80 -4.59 -15.62
CA ARG A 148 5.01 -5.14 -16.73
C ARG A 148 3.62 -5.60 -16.28
N PHE A 149 3.52 -6.25 -15.13
CA PHE A 149 2.25 -6.63 -14.53
C PHE A 149 1.38 -5.39 -14.28
N ILE A 150 1.94 -4.36 -13.65
CA ILE A 150 1.23 -3.09 -13.37
C ILE A 150 0.73 -2.44 -14.66
N ALA A 151 1.58 -2.35 -15.69
CA ALA A 151 1.20 -1.75 -16.97
C ALA A 151 0.03 -2.51 -17.63
N LYS A 152 0.05 -3.85 -17.61
CA LYS A 152 -1.06 -4.66 -18.13
C LYS A 152 -2.33 -4.52 -17.30
N LEU A 153 -2.21 -4.49 -15.98
CA LEU A 153 -3.34 -4.32 -15.08
C LEU A 153 -4.03 -2.98 -15.32
N ASN A 154 -3.27 -1.88 -15.33
CA ASN A 154 -3.79 -0.53 -15.61
C ASN A 154 -4.47 -0.46 -16.98
N GLY A 155 -3.91 -1.13 -17.99
CA GLY A 155 -4.53 -1.21 -19.33
C GLY A 155 -5.84 -2.00 -19.39
N LYS A 156 -6.10 -2.89 -18.42
CA LYS A 156 -7.33 -3.70 -18.32
C LYS A 156 -8.39 -3.03 -17.45
N SER A 157 -7.98 -2.45 -16.33
CA SER A 157 -8.89 -1.94 -15.29
C SER A 157 -9.16 -0.45 -15.37
N GLY A 158 -8.30 0.31 -16.08
CA GLY A 158 -8.31 1.76 -16.05
C GLY A 158 -7.81 2.38 -14.74
N GLY A 159 -7.38 1.57 -13.77
CA GLY A 159 -6.84 2.05 -12.50
C GLY A 159 -5.43 2.63 -12.62
N LYS A 160 -5.05 3.44 -11.62
CA LYS A 160 -3.70 4.01 -11.46
C LYS A 160 -2.85 3.20 -10.47
N TYR A 161 -2.70 1.90 -10.72
CA TYR A 161 -1.88 1.04 -9.86
C TYR A 161 -0.39 1.28 -10.08
N ARG A 162 0.39 1.11 -9.01
CA ARG A 162 1.84 1.28 -8.96
C ARG A 162 2.43 0.46 -7.81
N LEU A 163 3.76 0.43 -7.72
CA LEU A 163 4.41 0.04 -6.46
C LEU A 163 4.24 1.17 -5.43
N PRO A 164 4.13 0.85 -4.12
CA PRO A 164 4.26 1.85 -3.07
C PRO A 164 5.66 2.47 -3.11
N THR A 165 5.80 3.72 -2.67
CA THR A 165 7.13 4.23 -2.31
C THR A 165 7.63 3.51 -1.07
N GLU A 166 8.94 3.54 -0.82
CA GLU A 166 9.53 3.00 0.40
C GLU A 166 8.91 3.66 1.64
N ALA A 167 8.68 4.97 1.58
CA ALA A 167 8.08 5.72 2.68
C ALA A 167 6.60 5.38 2.92
N GLU A 168 5.82 5.18 1.86
CA GLU A 168 4.43 4.71 1.95
C GLU A 168 4.38 3.30 2.55
N TRP A 169 5.27 2.40 2.11
CA TRP A 169 5.33 1.04 2.60
C TRP A 169 5.63 1.01 4.09
N GLU A 170 6.65 1.73 4.58
CA GLU A 170 6.98 1.72 6.01
C GLU A 170 5.89 2.40 6.85
N PHE A 171 5.29 3.50 6.37
CA PHE A 171 4.16 4.15 7.04
C PHE A 171 2.99 3.19 7.22
N ALA A 172 2.60 2.51 6.13
CA ALA A 172 1.51 1.55 6.13
C ALA A 172 1.84 0.31 7.00
N ALA A 173 3.08 -0.15 6.98
CA ALA A 173 3.54 -1.27 7.79
C ALA A 173 3.50 -0.95 9.29
N ARG A 174 3.89 0.26 9.70
CA ARG A 174 3.83 0.69 11.10
C ARG A 174 2.39 0.85 11.58
N ALA A 175 1.49 1.39 10.76
CA ALA A 175 0.12 1.70 11.14
C ALA A 175 0.00 2.42 12.50
N GLY A 176 0.89 3.38 12.75
CA GLY A 176 0.99 4.15 13.99
C GLY A 176 1.91 3.56 15.07
N ALA A 177 2.39 2.32 14.91
CA ALA A 177 3.32 1.70 15.84
C ALA A 177 4.74 2.31 15.76
N THR A 178 5.33 2.52 16.93
CA THR A 178 6.73 2.98 17.11
C THR A 178 7.66 1.87 17.57
N THR A 179 7.15 0.65 17.72
CA THR A 179 7.86 -0.55 18.16
C THR A 179 8.64 -1.21 17.01
N THR A 180 9.41 -2.24 17.31
CA THR A 180 10.26 -2.99 16.36
C THR A 180 9.44 -3.66 15.25
N TYR A 181 8.34 -4.31 15.63
CA TYR A 181 7.30 -4.84 14.75
C TYR A 181 6.02 -4.04 14.97
N TRP A 182 5.06 -4.12 14.05
CA TRP A 182 3.80 -3.38 14.21
C TRP A 182 2.95 -3.86 15.40
N TRP A 183 3.15 -5.11 15.86
CA TRP A 183 2.44 -5.71 16.99
C TRP A 183 3.16 -5.53 18.35
N GLY A 184 4.39 -5.03 18.36
CA GLY A 184 5.19 -4.90 19.58
C GLY A 184 6.69 -5.04 19.35
N ASP A 185 7.46 -5.08 20.43
CA ASP A 185 8.93 -5.27 20.37
C ASP A 185 9.36 -6.73 20.42
N ASP A 186 8.52 -7.60 20.98
CA ASP A 186 8.77 -9.02 21.06
C ASP A 186 8.33 -9.71 19.76
N LEU A 187 9.20 -10.58 19.23
CA LEU A 187 8.90 -11.37 18.03
C LEU A 187 7.64 -12.23 18.24
N GLY A 188 7.51 -12.80 19.45
CA GLY A 188 6.47 -13.76 19.79
C GLY A 188 6.59 -15.05 18.96
N GLN A 189 5.48 -15.77 18.83
CA GLN A 189 5.38 -16.95 17.97
C GLN A 189 4.18 -16.80 17.04
N ASN A 190 4.35 -17.25 15.79
CA ASN A 190 3.32 -17.28 14.76
C ASN A 190 2.68 -15.91 14.46
N ASN A 191 3.41 -14.81 14.67
CA ASN A 191 2.97 -13.45 14.31
C ASN A 191 3.28 -13.09 12.86
N ALA A 192 4.22 -13.80 12.24
CA ALA A 192 4.71 -13.59 10.88
C ALA A 192 5.26 -14.90 10.30
N ASN A 193 5.41 -14.97 8.98
CA ASN A 193 6.15 -16.05 8.33
C ASN A 193 7.61 -15.64 8.12
N CYS A 194 8.49 -15.99 9.06
CA CYS A 194 9.92 -15.72 8.98
C CYS A 194 10.72 -16.88 9.60
N LEU A 195 12.04 -16.92 9.38
CA LEU A 195 12.89 -17.93 10.00
C LEU A 195 12.97 -17.70 11.52
N GLY A 196 12.47 -18.66 12.29
CA GLY A 196 12.40 -18.58 13.75
C GLY A 196 11.17 -17.85 14.30
N CYS A 197 10.21 -17.47 13.44
CA CYS A 197 8.92 -16.92 13.88
C CYS A 197 7.96 -18.00 14.43
N GLY A 198 8.22 -19.29 14.18
CA GLY A 198 7.41 -20.41 14.70
C GLY A 198 6.12 -20.70 13.94
N SER A 199 5.97 -20.17 12.71
CA SER A 199 4.82 -20.51 11.86
C SER A 199 4.94 -21.91 11.23
N SER A 200 3.85 -22.45 10.70
CA SER A 200 3.89 -23.75 10.01
C SER A 200 4.79 -23.76 8.76
N TRP A 201 5.01 -22.59 8.16
CA TRP A 201 5.77 -22.37 6.92
C TRP A 201 7.18 -21.80 7.14
N ASP A 202 7.51 -21.48 8.39
CA ASP A 202 8.81 -20.97 8.84
C ASP A 202 9.96 -21.81 8.26
N GLY A 203 10.83 -21.16 7.48
CA GLY A 203 12.00 -21.79 6.86
C GLY A 203 11.68 -22.81 5.77
N LYS A 204 10.40 -22.93 5.33
CA LYS A 204 9.94 -23.93 4.35
C LYS A 204 9.42 -23.31 3.06
N SER A 205 8.49 -22.35 3.15
CA SER A 205 7.84 -21.74 1.98
C SER A 205 7.11 -20.45 2.34
N PRO A 206 6.61 -19.69 1.35
CA PRO A 206 5.56 -18.70 1.59
C PRO A 206 4.30 -19.36 2.15
N ALA A 207 3.56 -18.60 2.94
CA ALA A 207 2.22 -18.93 3.41
C ALA A 207 1.18 -18.31 2.46
N PRO A 208 -0.09 -18.79 2.46
CA PRO A 208 -1.17 -18.08 1.80
C PRO A 208 -1.24 -16.62 2.28
N ALA A 209 -1.47 -15.69 1.36
CA ALA A 209 -1.73 -14.30 1.68
C ALA A 209 -2.88 -14.18 2.71
N GLY A 210 -2.68 -13.35 3.73
CA GLY A 210 -3.61 -13.12 4.83
C GLY A 210 -3.57 -14.16 5.94
N SER A 211 -2.50 -14.96 6.06
CA SER A 211 -2.43 -16.04 7.06
C SER A 211 -2.18 -15.55 8.50
N PHE A 212 -1.73 -14.31 8.67
CA PHE A 212 -1.40 -13.72 9.97
C PHE A 212 -2.37 -12.60 10.34
N SER A 213 -2.30 -12.10 11.57
CA SER A 213 -3.15 -10.96 11.98
C SER A 213 -2.81 -9.70 11.16
N PRO A 214 -3.79 -8.87 10.80
CA PRO A 214 -3.53 -7.60 10.16
C PRO A 214 -3.05 -6.55 11.18
N ASN A 215 -2.36 -5.52 10.68
CA ASN A 215 -2.06 -4.33 11.49
C ASN A 215 -3.28 -3.41 11.67
N ALA A 216 -3.10 -2.27 12.35
CA ALA A 216 -4.21 -1.35 12.67
C ALA A 216 -4.89 -0.72 11.45
N TYR A 217 -4.30 -0.80 10.25
CA TYR A 217 -4.95 -0.39 9.00
C TYR A 217 -5.70 -1.54 8.32
N GLY A 218 -5.59 -2.78 8.78
CA GLY A 218 -6.20 -3.94 8.12
C GLY A 218 -5.33 -4.54 7.01
N LEU A 219 -4.02 -4.23 7.01
CA LEU A 219 -3.03 -4.75 6.07
C LEU A 219 -2.34 -5.97 6.65
N TYR A 220 -2.12 -6.98 5.81
CA TYR A 220 -1.56 -8.27 6.20
C TYR A 220 -0.13 -8.44 5.69
N ASP A 221 0.62 -9.33 6.34
CA ASP A 221 1.89 -9.89 5.86
C ASP A 221 3.00 -8.88 5.54
N LEU A 222 2.90 -7.65 6.05
CA LEU A 222 3.97 -6.63 5.95
C LEU A 222 5.23 -6.97 6.76
N ALA A 223 5.22 -8.09 7.48
CA ALA A 223 6.38 -8.66 8.14
C ALA A 223 6.45 -10.16 7.80
N GLY A 224 7.51 -10.55 7.09
CA GLY A 224 7.73 -11.92 6.65
C GLY A 224 7.07 -12.24 5.31
N ASN A 225 6.75 -13.52 5.11
CA ASN A 225 6.20 -14.12 3.91
C ASN A 225 7.10 -13.94 2.68
N VAL A 226 7.04 -12.83 1.96
CA VAL A 226 7.97 -12.47 0.89
C VAL A 226 8.42 -11.02 1.01
N TRP A 227 9.65 -10.73 0.58
CA TRP A 227 10.08 -9.34 0.41
C TRP A 227 9.22 -8.68 -0.65
N GLU A 228 8.96 -7.39 -0.48
CA GLU A 228 8.09 -6.66 -1.39
C GLU A 228 8.85 -5.54 -2.08
N TRP A 229 8.90 -5.59 -3.42
CA TRP A 229 9.45 -4.49 -4.22
C TRP A 229 8.73 -3.17 -3.95
N THR A 230 9.48 -2.08 -3.84
CA THR A 230 8.95 -0.71 -3.80
C THR A 230 9.37 0.07 -5.04
N HIS A 231 8.83 1.27 -5.23
CA HIS A 231 9.16 2.11 -6.38
C HIS A 231 10.62 2.61 -6.34
N ASP A 232 11.14 2.86 -5.13
CA ASP A 232 12.37 3.62 -4.90
C ASP A 232 13.64 2.94 -5.41
N THR A 233 14.56 3.77 -5.90
CA THR A 233 15.96 3.39 -6.10
C THR A 233 16.69 3.38 -4.76
N TYR A 234 17.58 2.41 -4.56
CA TYR A 234 18.34 2.33 -3.32
C TYR A 234 19.62 3.18 -3.38
N THR A 235 19.76 4.07 -2.40
CA THR A 235 21.02 4.69 -2.00
C THR A 235 21.18 4.58 -0.48
N ALA A 236 22.43 4.43 -0.02
CA ALA A 236 22.73 4.27 1.40
C ALA A 236 22.44 5.55 2.21
N ASP A 237 22.48 6.71 1.55
CA ASP A 237 22.27 8.03 2.15
C ASP A 237 20.88 8.62 1.89
N ALA A 238 19.96 7.85 1.29
CA ALA A 238 18.59 8.27 0.95
C ALA A 238 17.89 9.00 2.10
N TYR A 239 17.94 8.43 3.31
CA TYR A 239 17.22 8.94 4.49
C TYR A 239 17.72 10.33 4.92
N ALA A 240 19.00 10.63 4.72
CA ALA A 240 19.55 11.96 5.03
C ALA A 240 19.08 13.04 4.03
N ARG A 241 18.54 12.63 2.88
CA ARG A 241 18.14 13.50 1.77
C ARG A 241 16.65 13.48 1.48
N HIS A 242 15.87 12.67 2.20
CA HIS A 242 14.42 12.59 2.02
C HIS A 242 13.77 13.96 2.19
N ALA A 243 12.90 14.30 1.23
CA ALA A 243 11.96 15.39 1.40
C ALA A 243 11.01 15.09 2.55
N LYS A 244 10.52 16.14 3.22
CA LYS A 244 9.60 15.97 4.37
C LYS A 244 8.25 15.37 3.99
N ARG A 245 7.78 15.58 2.75
CA ARG A 245 6.46 15.13 2.28
C ARG A 245 6.63 14.29 1.01
N ASN A 246 6.02 13.11 0.99
CA ASN A 246 6.07 12.12 -0.07
C ASN A 246 7.48 11.90 -0.64
N PRO A 247 8.50 11.59 0.18
CA PRO A 247 9.83 11.31 -0.33
C PRO A 247 9.77 10.08 -1.25
N VAL A 248 10.45 10.21 -2.37
CA VAL A 248 10.68 9.13 -3.32
C VAL A 248 12.08 9.27 -3.91
N CYS A 249 12.87 8.23 -3.82
CA CYS A 249 14.21 8.17 -4.40
C CYS A 249 14.12 7.63 -5.83
N THR A 250 14.55 8.43 -6.80
CA THR A 250 14.58 8.08 -8.23
C THR A 250 15.94 8.33 -8.88
N GLU A 251 16.98 8.47 -8.05
CA GLU A 251 18.34 8.76 -8.50
C GLU A 251 18.96 7.59 -9.25
N GLN A 252 20.05 7.86 -9.97
CA GLN A 252 20.78 6.81 -10.68
C GLN A 252 21.35 5.78 -9.68
N SER A 253 20.68 4.63 -9.61
CA SER A 253 21.12 3.46 -8.89
C SER A 253 20.82 2.23 -9.73
N ASN A 254 21.68 1.22 -9.65
CA ASN A 254 21.43 -0.08 -10.25
C ASN A 254 20.63 -1.02 -9.34
N ARG A 255 20.07 -0.50 -8.24
CA ARG A 255 19.29 -1.27 -7.26
C ARG A 255 17.96 -0.59 -6.94
N ARG A 256 16.94 -1.42 -6.73
CA ARG A 256 15.61 -1.04 -6.23
C ARG A 256 15.43 -1.55 -4.81
N VAL A 257 14.67 -0.82 -4.01
CA VAL A 257 14.37 -1.19 -2.64
C VAL A 257 13.33 -2.31 -2.59
N TYR A 258 13.47 -3.20 -1.61
CA TYR A 258 12.38 -4.04 -1.13
C TYR A 258 12.36 -4.12 0.40
N ARG A 259 11.19 -4.47 0.94
CA ARG A 259 10.84 -4.32 2.37
C ARG A 259 10.11 -5.55 2.91
N GLY A 260 10.10 -5.72 4.24
CA GLY A 260 9.24 -6.71 4.94
C GLY A 260 9.90 -8.02 5.36
N GLY A 261 11.03 -8.42 4.80
CA GLY A 261 11.62 -9.73 5.07
C GLY A 261 10.87 -10.87 4.36
N SER A 262 11.16 -12.13 4.70
CA SER A 262 10.48 -13.27 4.06
C SER A 262 10.50 -14.53 4.93
N TRP A 263 9.82 -15.57 4.45
CA TRP A 263 9.69 -16.89 5.09
C TRP A 263 11.00 -17.56 5.52
N TYR A 264 12.15 -17.21 4.91
CA TYR A 264 13.46 -17.75 5.31
C TYR A 264 14.42 -16.74 5.94
N ASN A 265 14.02 -15.47 6.07
CA ASN A 265 14.86 -14.48 6.72
C ASN A 265 14.60 -14.43 8.23
N GLY A 266 15.65 -14.21 9.00
CA GLY A 266 15.54 -14.12 10.46
C GLY A 266 14.84 -12.85 10.95
N PRO A 267 14.59 -12.75 12.26
CA PRO A 267 13.77 -11.70 12.89
C PRO A 267 14.21 -10.26 12.56
N ASP A 268 15.52 -10.01 12.49
CA ASP A 268 16.07 -8.70 12.14
C ASP A 268 15.64 -8.22 10.75
N SER A 269 15.31 -9.15 9.86
CA SER A 269 14.90 -8.83 8.48
C SER A 269 13.44 -8.43 8.35
N VAL A 270 12.59 -8.82 9.31
CA VAL A 270 11.14 -8.55 9.29
C VAL A 270 10.72 -7.37 10.18
N ARG A 271 11.70 -6.64 10.75
CA ARG A 271 11.46 -5.38 11.44
C ARG A 271 10.86 -4.37 10.46
N THR A 272 9.93 -3.56 10.94
CA THR A 272 9.22 -2.61 10.06
C THR A 272 10.15 -1.59 9.40
N SER A 273 11.27 -1.24 10.04
CA SER A 273 12.27 -0.29 9.51
C SER A 273 13.25 -0.92 8.51
N LYS A 274 13.34 -2.25 8.44
CA LYS A 274 14.42 -2.92 7.69
C LYS A 274 14.25 -2.70 6.18
N ARG A 275 15.31 -2.17 5.56
CA ARG A 275 15.46 -2.09 4.09
C ARG A 275 16.55 -2.99 3.57
N GLU A 276 16.30 -3.51 2.40
CA GLU A 276 17.27 -4.19 1.56
C GLU A 276 17.03 -3.78 0.10
N ALA A 277 17.96 -4.15 -0.79
CA ALA A 277 17.88 -3.77 -2.18
C ALA A 277 18.63 -4.71 -3.10
N ASN A 278 18.14 -4.85 -4.32
CA ASN A 278 18.79 -5.64 -5.35
C ASN A 278 18.53 -5.08 -6.75
N ARG A 279 19.21 -5.64 -7.76
CA ARG A 279 19.08 -5.17 -9.13
C ARG A 279 17.68 -5.46 -9.68
N PRO A 280 17.11 -4.55 -10.50
CA PRO A 280 15.72 -4.64 -10.94
C PRO A 280 15.41 -5.84 -11.85
N GLU A 281 16.43 -6.49 -12.42
CA GLU A 281 16.32 -7.70 -13.23
C GLU A 281 16.41 -9.01 -12.43
N LYS A 282 16.77 -8.94 -11.14
CA LYS A 282 16.89 -10.12 -10.29
C LYS A 282 15.54 -10.56 -9.75
N HIS A 283 15.33 -11.86 -9.74
CA HIS A 283 14.18 -12.54 -9.18
C HIS A 283 14.66 -13.59 -8.18
N TYR A 284 13.92 -13.77 -7.09
CA TYR A 284 14.23 -14.73 -6.04
C TYR A 284 12.96 -15.36 -5.52
N ARG A 285 13.08 -16.58 -5.00
CA ARG A 285 11.95 -17.40 -4.50
C ARG A 285 11.25 -16.90 -3.22
N ASN A 286 11.54 -15.67 -2.85
CA ASN A 286 11.06 -15.00 -1.65
C ASN A 286 10.90 -13.49 -1.85
N VAL A 287 10.91 -13.03 -3.11
CA VAL A 287 10.66 -11.63 -3.44
C VAL A 287 9.43 -11.58 -4.33
N GLY A 288 8.40 -10.90 -3.85
CA GLY A 288 7.16 -10.56 -4.52
C GLY A 288 6.92 -9.05 -4.45
N PHE A 289 5.66 -8.65 -4.36
CA PHE A 289 5.26 -7.25 -4.24
C PHE A 289 3.80 -7.11 -3.84
N ARG A 290 3.42 -5.92 -3.38
CA ARG A 290 2.04 -5.46 -3.28
C ARG A 290 1.83 -4.18 -4.08
N LEU A 291 0.59 -3.86 -4.38
CA LEU A 291 0.23 -2.66 -5.15
C LEU A 291 -0.17 -1.51 -4.24
N ALA A 292 0.19 -0.30 -4.65
CA ALA A 292 -0.49 0.93 -4.24
C ALA A 292 -1.33 1.46 -5.40
N ARG A 293 -2.31 2.30 -5.09
CA ARG A 293 -3.06 3.08 -6.09
C ARG A 293 -3.13 4.54 -5.63
N SER A 294 -2.73 5.42 -6.53
CA SER A 294 -2.90 6.87 -6.38
C SER A 294 -4.36 7.26 -6.55
N GLN A 295 -4.72 8.42 -6.01
CA GLN A 295 -6.02 9.06 -6.27
C GLN A 295 -6.21 9.41 -7.75
#